data_AF-A0AAV8X4G8-F1
#
_entry.id   AF-A0AAV8X4G8-F1
#
_cell.length_a   1.000
_cell.length_b   1.000
_cell.length_c   1.000
_cell.angle_alpha   90.00
_cell.angle_beta   90.00
_cell.angle_gamma   90.00
#
_symmetry.space_group_name_H-M   'P 1'
#
loop_
_entity.id
_entity.type
_entity.pdbx_description
1 polymer ?
#
loop_
_entity_poly.entity_id
_entity_poly.type
_entity_poly.pdbx_seq_one_letter_code
_entity_poly.pdbx_strand_id
1 'polypeptide(L)'
;MELEEEIVLEDDIDIIDILDFGFPRHLHVRPNYIEDMDDLGFFRRFRLMKPTVMFILDLVEDQLEFDNDLNNSGEDGEIYRNRKSYFSINVQLVCDSDLRINNIVARWPGSTHDATIFNNSRLRARFEGGEFGGGILLGDSGYPLKSYLLTPFANPATHAQQLYNESHIRTRNCIERANGVLKKKISSPVLWT
;
A
#
# COMPACT_ATOMS: atom_id res chain seq x y z
N MET A 1 35.43 -11.09 15.57
CA MET A 1 34.94 -10.78 14.22
C MET A 1 33.56 -11.39 14.15
N GLU A 2 32.61 -10.74 14.83
CA GLU A 2 31.20 -11.11 14.73
C GLU A 2 30.66 -10.40 13.49
N LEU A 3 30.04 -11.20 12.65
CA LEU A 3 29.47 -10.80 11.37
C LEU A 3 28.41 -9.73 11.64
N GLU A 4 28.61 -8.56 11.06
CA GLU A 4 27.55 -7.56 10.89
C GLU A 4 26.47 -8.23 10.04
N GLU A 5 25.43 -8.76 10.69
CA GLU A 5 24.16 -9.03 10.02
C GLU A 5 23.61 -7.68 9.57
N GLU A 6 23.98 -7.30 8.35
CA GLU A 6 23.39 -6.22 7.60
C GLU A 6 21.88 -6.48 7.58
N ILE A 7 21.14 -5.74 8.40
CA ILE A 7 19.68 -5.76 8.41
C ILE A 7 19.27 -5.11 7.08
N VAL A 8 19.21 -5.93 6.03
CA VAL A 8 18.65 -5.56 4.74
C VAL A 8 17.21 -5.17 5.01
N LEU A 9 16.93 -3.86 4.92
CA LEU A 9 15.56 -3.37 4.98
C LEU A 9 14.81 -4.05 3.82
N GLU A 10 13.59 -4.52 4.06
CA GLU A 10 12.79 -5.20 3.02
C GLU A 10 12.64 -4.33 1.75
N ASP A 11 12.73 -2.99 1.89
CA ASP A 11 12.82 -2.04 0.78
C ASP A 11 14.09 -2.19 -0.06
N ASP A 12 15.23 -2.51 0.56
CA ASP A 12 16.48 -2.80 -0.12
C ASP A 12 16.44 -4.18 -0.80
N ILE A 13 15.71 -5.16 -0.25
CA ILE A 13 15.53 -6.47 -0.91
C ILE A 13 14.68 -6.34 -2.17
N ASP A 14 13.61 -5.53 -2.12
CA ASP A 14 12.83 -5.19 -3.31
C ASP A 14 13.69 -4.44 -4.35
N ILE A 15 14.61 -3.57 -3.91
CA ILE A 15 15.53 -2.83 -4.80
C ILE A 15 16.59 -3.76 -5.40
N ILE A 16 17.19 -4.64 -4.59
CA ILE A 16 18.17 -5.65 -5.03
C ILE A 16 17.51 -6.61 -6.02
N ASP A 17 16.30 -7.08 -5.74
CA ASP A 17 15.56 -7.94 -6.66
C ASP A 17 15.22 -7.23 -7.98
N ILE A 18 14.92 -5.92 -7.94
CA ILE A 18 14.70 -5.09 -9.14
C ILE A 18 16.00 -4.84 -9.92
N LEU A 19 17.14 -4.68 -9.24
CA LEU A 19 18.45 -4.46 -9.84
C LEU A 19 19.02 -5.76 -10.44
N ASP A 20 18.82 -6.90 -9.79
CA ASP A 20 19.38 -8.20 -10.17
C ASP A 20 18.50 -8.99 -11.15
N PHE A 21 17.17 -8.94 -10.99
CA PHE A 21 16.22 -9.71 -11.83
C PHE A 21 15.44 -8.84 -12.84
N GLY A 22 15.55 -7.52 -12.73
CA GLY A 22 14.75 -6.57 -13.50
C GLY A 22 13.28 -6.53 -13.06
N PHE A 23 12.54 -5.53 -13.53
CA PHE A 23 11.10 -5.38 -13.22
C PHE A 23 10.32 -6.68 -13.50
N PRO A 24 9.57 -7.23 -12.53
CA PRO A 24 8.61 -8.29 -12.80
C PRO A 24 7.50 -7.73 -13.70
N ARG A 25 7.65 -7.92 -15.01
CA ARG A 25 6.73 -7.42 -16.05
C ARG A 25 5.58 -8.37 -16.34
N HIS A 26 5.30 -9.35 -15.48
CA HIS A 26 4.18 -10.26 -15.71
C HIS A 26 2.85 -9.56 -15.34
N LEU A 27 2.43 -8.63 -16.19
CA LEU A 27 1.04 -8.23 -16.26
C LEU A 27 0.24 -9.48 -16.60
N HIS A 28 -0.58 -9.95 -15.65
CA HIS A 28 -1.52 -11.02 -15.93
C HIS A 28 -2.65 -10.41 -16.77
N VAL A 29 -2.59 -10.61 -18.08
CA VAL A 29 -3.68 -10.23 -18.98
C VAL A 29 -4.91 -11.01 -18.53
N ARG A 30 -5.96 -10.30 -18.11
CA ARG A 30 -7.22 -10.96 -17.76
C ARG A 30 -7.83 -11.52 -19.05
N PRO A 31 -8.10 -12.83 -19.13
CA PRO A 31 -8.79 -13.40 -20.28
C PRO A 31 -10.18 -12.77 -20.38
N ASN A 32 -10.62 -12.47 -21.60
CA ASN A 32 -11.98 -12.01 -21.81
C ASN A 32 -12.88 -13.24 -21.79
N TYR A 33 -13.35 -13.64 -20.60
CA TYR A 33 -14.17 -14.84 -20.46
C TYR A 33 -15.49 -14.82 -21.23
N ILE A 34 -15.96 -13.64 -21.68
CA ILE A 34 -17.12 -13.56 -22.57
C ILE A 34 -16.76 -14.05 -23.98
N GLU A 35 -15.55 -13.78 -24.46
CA GLU A 35 -15.08 -14.18 -25.79
C GLU A 35 -14.40 -15.56 -25.77
N ASP A 36 -13.57 -15.81 -24.76
CA ASP A 36 -12.63 -16.94 -24.71
C ASP A 36 -13.23 -18.24 -24.15
N MET A 37 -14.31 -18.17 -23.36
CA MET A 37 -14.93 -19.32 -22.70
C MET A 37 -16.20 -19.76 -23.43
N ASP A 38 -16.52 -21.04 -23.48
CA ASP A 38 -17.81 -21.50 -23.99
C ASP A 38 -18.95 -21.22 -22.99
N ASP A 39 -20.20 -21.23 -23.44
CA ASP A 39 -21.35 -20.90 -22.58
C ASP A 39 -21.50 -21.86 -21.39
N LEU A 40 -21.21 -23.15 -21.61
CA LEU A 40 -21.27 -24.16 -20.57
C LEU A 40 -20.18 -23.96 -19.51
N GLY A 41 -18.94 -23.67 -19.93
CA GLY A 41 -17.83 -23.35 -19.04
C GLY A 41 -18.08 -22.06 -18.28
N PHE A 42 -18.61 -21.04 -18.96
CA PHE A 42 -18.96 -19.76 -18.36
C PHE A 42 -20.02 -19.94 -17.27
N PHE A 43 -21.09 -20.70 -17.56
CA PHE A 43 -22.12 -21.01 -16.57
C PHE A 43 -21.59 -21.84 -15.40
N ARG A 44 -20.73 -22.82 -15.65
CA ARG A 44 -20.11 -23.63 -14.57
C ARG A 44 -19.26 -22.77 -13.63
N ARG A 45 -18.53 -21.80 -14.18
CA ARG A 45 -17.61 -20.92 -13.45
C ARG A 45 -18.34 -19.80 -12.70
N PHE A 46 -19.19 -19.06 -13.39
CA PHE A 46 -19.81 -17.83 -12.87
C PHE A 46 -21.26 -18.01 -12.42
N ARG A 47 -21.87 -19.17 -12.69
CA ARG A 47 -23.27 -19.49 -12.35
C ARG A 47 -24.29 -18.53 -12.98
N LEU A 48 -23.88 -17.83 -14.04
CA LEU A 48 -24.68 -16.94 -14.87
C LEU A 48 -24.51 -17.34 -16.33
N MET A 49 -25.54 -17.11 -17.14
CA MET A 49 -25.45 -17.29 -18.58
C MET A 49 -24.87 -16.01 -19.21
N LYS A 50 -24.06 -16.13 -20.27
CA LYS A 50 -23.51 -14.95 -20.95
C LYS A 50 -24.58 -13.95 -21.41
N PRO A 51 -25.74 -14.36 -21.98
CA PRO A 51 -26.80 -13.42 -22.34
C PRO A 51 -27.35 -12.65 -21.14
N THR A 52 -27.40 -13.28 -19.96
CA THR A 52 -27.81 -12.60 -18.72
C THR A 52 -26.79 -11.56 -18.31
N VAL A 53 -25.49 -11.87 -18.44
CA VAL A 53 -24.42 -10.90 -18.16
C VAL A 53 -24.46 -9.73 -19.13
N MET A 54 -24.64 -9.97 -20.44
CA MET A 54 -24.76 -8.89 -21.44
C MET A 54 -26.01 -8.05 -21.19
N PHE A 55 -27.15 -8.68 -20.88
CA PHE A 55 -28.38 -7.94 -20.54
C PHE A 55 -28.22 -7.07 -19.30
N ILE A 56 -27.56 -7.58 -18.26
CA ILE A 56 -27.25 -6.78 -17.07
C ILE A 56 -26.28 -5.65 -17.43
N LEU A 57 -25.26 -5.93 -18.25
CA LEU A 57 -24.29 -4.95 -18.71
C LEU A 57 -25.01 -3.79 -19.41
N ASP A 58 -25.86 -4.05 -20.40
CA ASP A 58 -26.66 -3.02 -21.10
C ASP A 58 -27.53 -2.20 -20.13
N LEU A 59 -28.04 -2.81 -19.05
CA LEU A 59 -28.87 -2.12 -18.06
C LEU A 59 -28.08 -1.21 -17.14
N VAL A 60 -26.79 -1.50 -16.92
CA VAL A 60 -25.95 -0.76 -15.99
C VAL A 60 -24.79 -0.04 -16.68
N GLU A 61 -24.62 -0.15 -17.99
CA GLU A 61 -23.50 0.43 -18.74
C GLU A 61 -23.40 1.94 -18.48
N ASP A 62 -24.51 2.66 -18.63
CA ASP A 62 -24.63 4.09 -18.34
C ASP A 62 -24.45 4.43 -16.83
N GLN A 63 -24.53 3.43 -15.95
CA GLN A 63 -24.29 3.57 -14.50
C GLN A 63 -22.88 3.11 -14.08
N LEU A 64 -22.19 2.40 -14.97
CA LEU A 64 -20.80 1.93 -14.82
C LEU A 64 -19.82 2.92 -15.43
N GLU A 65 -20.27 3.80 -16.34
CA GLU A 65 -19.60 5.06 -16.63
C GLU A 65 -19.58 5.90 -15.34
N PHE A 66 -18.48 5.81 -14.62
CA PHE A 66 -18.15 6.84 -13.65
C PHE A 66 -18.08 8.18 -14.40
N ASP A 67 -18.63 9.27 -13.84
CA ASP A 67 -18.44 10.65 -14.33
C ASP A 67 -16.95 10.99 -14.60
N ASN A 68 -16.05 10.20 -13.99
CA ASN A 68 -14.61 10.24 -14.21
C ASN A 68 -14.14 8.89 -14.74
N ASP A 69 -13.62 8.88 -15.96
CA ASP A 69 -13.09 7.70 -16.66
C ASP A 69 -11.79 7.20 -16.00
N LEU A 70 -11.90 6.38 -14.96
CA LEU A 70 -10.74 5.79 -14.27
C LEU A 70 -9.91 4.84 -15.16
N ASN A 71 -10.42 4.45 -16.34
CA ASN A 71 -9.74 3.54 -17.27
C ASN A 71 -9.16 4.26 -18.50
N ASN A 72 -9.49 5.53 -18.71
CA ASN A 72 -8.80 6.43 -19.62
C ASN A 72 -8.02 7.44 -18.78
N SER A 73 -6.77 7.10 -18.44
CA SER A 73 -5.87 7.99 -17.73
C SER A 73 -5.67 9.28 -18.53
N GLY A 74 -6.51 10.29 -18.30
CA GLY A 74 -6.18 11.67 -18.57
C GLY A 74 -4.90 12.06 -17.82
N GLU A 75 -4.48 13.32 -17.89
CA GLU A 75 -3.31 13.81 -17.14
C GLU A 75 -3.36 13.45 -15.63
N ASP A 76 -4.56 13.21 -15.09
CA ASP A 76 -4.81 12.76 -13.71
C ASP A 76 -4.42 11.31 -13.41
N GLY A 77 -4.27 10.40 -14.39
CA GLY A 77 -3.88 9.01 -14.11
C GLY A 77 -2.44 8.88 -13.61
N GLU A 78 -1.54 9.75 -14.09
CA GLU A 78 -0.13 9.78 -13.66
C GLU A 78 0.03 10.09 -12.17
N ILE A 79 -0.95 10.73 -11.52
CA ILE A 79 -0.89 10.98 -10.07
C ILE A 79 -0.98 9.67 -9.27
N TYR A 80 -1.49 8.59 -9.85
CA TYR A 80 -1.50 7.27 -9.21
C TYR A 80 -0.19 6.51 -9.41
N ARG A 81 0.71 7.03 -10.25
CA ARG A 81 2.02 6.41 -10.47
C ARG A 81 2.97 6.72 -9.32
N ASN A 82 3.43 5.68 -8.64
CA ASN A 82 4.42 5.81 -7.57
C ASN A 82 5.85 5.99 -8.13
N ARG A 83 6.82 6.22 -7.23
CA ARG A 83 8.25 6.35 -7.59
C ARG A 83 8.84 5.09 -8.24
N LYS A 84 8.23 3.93 -8.03
CA LYS A 84 8.58 2.65 -8.66
C LYS A 84 7.88 2.47 -10.04
N SER A 85 7.23 3.52 -10.57
CA SER A 85 6.50 3.54 -11.85
C SER A 85 5.26 2.64 -11.95
N TYR A 86 4.72 2.18 -10.82
CA TYR A 86 3.48 1.41 -10.75
C TYR A 86 2.28 2.29 -10.42
N PHE A 87 1.14 2.00 -11.03
CA PHE A 87 -0.15 2.57 -10.61
C PHE A 87 -0.57 1.95 -9.28
N SER A 88 -0.80 2.79 -8.28
CA SER A 88 -1.05 2.39 -6.90
C SER A 88 -1.90 3.41 -6.15
N ILE A 89 -2.47 2.98 -5.03
CA ILE A 89 -3.04 3.84 -4.00
C ILE A 89 -2.07 3.80 -2.83
N ASN A 90 -1.65 4.96 -2.33
CA ASN A 90 -0.83 5.04 -1.13
C ASN A 90 -1.75 4.98 0.10
N VAL A 91 -1.41 4.09 1.04
CA VAL A 91 -2.23 3.83 2.22
C VAL A 91 -1.43 4.01 3.50
N GLN A 92 -1.92 4.91 4.36
CA GLN A 92 -1.45 4.98 5.73
C GLN A 92 -2.17 3.94 6.58
N LEU A 93 -1.40 3.04 7.20
CA LEU A 93 -1.85 2.07 8.18
C LEU A 93 -1.16 2.33 9.52
N VAL A 94 -1.91 2.17 10.61
CA VAL A 94 -1.37 2.15 11.97
C VAL A 94 -1.90 0.91 12.67
N CYS A 95 -0.98 0.12 13.21
CA CYS A 95 -1.28 -1.04 14.03
C CYS A 95 -0.60 -0.96 15.40
N ASP A 96 -1.11 -1.74 16.35
CA ASP A 96 -0.42 -1.99 17.61
C ASP A 96 0.52 -3.21 17.53
N SER A 97 1.15 -3.55 18.65
CA SER A 97 2.03 -4.71 18.78
C SER A 97 1.33 -6.06 18.58
N ASP A 98 0.00 -6.09 18.72
CA ASP A 98 -0.83 -7.29 18.49
C ASP A 98 -1.29 -7.39 17.03
N LEU A 99 -0.75 -6.55 16.14
CA LEU A 99 -1.11 -6.44 14.72
C LEU A 99 -2.56 -6.03 14.48
N ARG A 100 -3.23 -5.41 15.48
CA ARG A 100 -4.57 -4.87 15.29
C ARG A 100 -4.47 -3.53 14.59
N ILE A 101 -5.21 -3.38 13.49
CA ILE A 101 -5.26 -2.12 12.73
C ILE A 101 -6.15 -1.14 13.48
N ASN A 102 -5.55 -0.06 13.95
CA ASN A 102 -6.19 0.98 14.74
C ASN A 102 -6.56 2.21 13.88
N ASN A 103 -5.88 2.39 12.75
CA ASN A 103 -6.23 3.41 11.77
C ASN A 103 -5.84 3.00 10.35
N ILE A 104 -6.66 3.41 9.39
CA ILE A 104 -6.40 3.25 7.96
C ILE A 104 -6.84 4.52 7.20
N VAL A 105 -6.02 4.97 6.26
CA VAL A 105 -6.35 6.02 5.28
C VAL A 105 -5.95 5.53 3.90
N ALA A 106 -6.91 5.10 3.09
CA ALA A 106 -6.70 4.48 1.79
C ALA A 106 -7.37 5.24 0.64
N ARG A 107 -7.11 6.55 0.54
CA ARG A 107 -7.78 7.45 -0.42
C ARG A 107 -6.84 8.32 -1.24
N TRP A 108 -5.53 8.04 -1.17
CA TRP A 108 -4.51 8.90 -1.76
C TRP A 108 -3.87 8.23 -2.98
N PRO A 109 -3.63 8.99 -4.06
CA PRO A 109 -2.91 8.45 -5.20
C PRO A 109 -1.50 8.00 -4.85
N GLY A 110 -0.97 7.00 -5.57
CA GLY A 110 0.34 6.40 -5.34
C GLY A 110 1.55 7.35 -5.42
N SER A 111 1.43 8.49 -6.08
CA SER A 111 2.48 9.53 -6.08
C SER A 111 2.54 10.35 -4.78
N THR A 112 1.49 10.28 -3.94
CA THR A 112 1.37 11.09 -2.73
C THR A 112 2.43 10.72 -1.71
N HIS A 113 3.07 11.71 -1.08
CA HIS A 113 3.99 11.47 0.04
C HIS A 113 3.25 11.07 1.32
N ASP A 114 3.83 10.14 2.08
CA ASP A 114 3.27 9.64 3.34
C ASP A 114 3.00 10.75 4.36
N ALA A 115 3.93 11.71 4.45
CA ALA A 115 3.76 12.90 5.27
C ALA A 115 2.52 13.72 4.89
N THR A 116 2.20 13.82 3.59
CA THR A 116 0.99 14.50 3.11
C THR A 116 -0.27 13.76 3.57
N ILE A 117 -0.26 12.42 3.51
CA ILE A 117 -1.37 11.59 3.97
C ILE A 117 -1.60 11.80 5.47
N PHE A 118 -0.53 11.76 6.28
CA PHE A 118 -0.61 12.02 7.72
C PHE A 118 -1.09 13.42 8.05
N ASN A 119 -0.58 14.43 7.33
CA ASN A 119 -0.95 15.81 7.56
C ASN A 119 -2.45 16.07 7.34
N ASN A 120 -3.08 15.24 6.50
CA ASN A 120 -4.50 15.28 6.18
C ASN A 120 -5.31 14.13 6.83
N SER A 121 -4.72 13.39 7.78
CA SER A 121 -5.39 12.30 8.45
C SER A 121 -6.12 12.79 9.71
N ARG A 122 -7.28 12.19 9.99
CA ARG A 122 -7.98 12.42 11.26
C ARG A 122 -7.12 11.99 12.44
N LEU A 123 -6.24 11.00 12.24
CA LEU A 123 -5.34 10.52 13.28
C LEU A 123 -4.45 11.65 13.80
N ARG A 124 -3.84 12.44 12.90
CA ARG A 124 -3.04 13.60 13.30
C ARG A 124 -3.83 14.56 14.18
N ALA A 125 -5.04 14.94 13.77
CA ALA A 125 -5.88 15.86 14.52
C ALA A 125 -6.20 15.33 15.93
N ARG A 126 -6.43 14.02 16.08
CA ARG A 126 -6.68 13.38 17.38
C ARG A 126 -5.44 13.38 18.29
N PHE A 127 -4.25 13.18 17.73
CA PHE A 127 -3.00 13.31 18.49
C PHE A 127 -2.72 14.75 18.92
N GLU A 128 -2.89 15.71 18.01
CA GLU A 128 -2.75 17.15 18.33
C GLU A 128 -3.81 17.62 19.34
N GLY A 129 -5.00 17.02 19.32
CA GLY A 129 -6.06 17.23 20.31
C GLY A 129 -5.84 16.53 21.66
N GLY A 130 -4.76 15.75 21.81
CA GLY A 130 -4.41 15.08 23.06
C GLY A 130 -5.27 13.86 23.41
N GLU A 131 -6.06 13.33 22.48
CA GLU A 131 -6.99 12.23 22.73
C GLU A 131 -6.29 10.93 23.17
N PHE A 132 -5.01 10.77 22.83
CA PHE A 132 -4.24 9.56 23.12
C PHE A 132 -3.40 9.65 24.40
N GLY A 133 -3.52 10.74 25.19
CA GLY A 133 -2.97 10.80 26.55
C GLY A 133 -1.48 10.50 26.68
N GLY A 134 -0.66 10.82 25.67
CA GLY A 134 0.76 10.50 25.63
C GLY A 134 1.14 9.29 24.77
N GLY A 135 0.21 8.74 24.00
CA GLY A 135 0.51 7.75 22.97
C GLY A 135 1.58 8.24 21.98
N ILE A 136 2.37 7.31 21.46
CA ILE A 136 3.46 7.57 20.53
C ILE A 136 3.26 6.74 19.27
N LEU A 137 3.45 7.36 18.11
CA LEU A 137 3.57 6.70 16.82
C LEU A 137 5.04 6.52 16.45
N LEU A 138 5.34 5.41 15.78
CA LEU A 138 6.62 5.18 15.11
C LEU A 138 6.38 5.33 13.62
N GLY A 139 7.03 6.32 13.01
CA GLY A 139 6.97 6.60 11.58
C GLY A 139 8.30 6.29 10.90
N ASP A 140 8.23 6.01 9.61
CA ASP A 140 9.43 5.96 8.78
C ASP A 140 10.09 7.34 8.62
N SER A 141 11.32 7.35 8.09
CA SER A 141 12.13 8.52 7.76
C SER A 141 11.41 9.55 6.87
N GLY A 142 10.42 9.14 6.07
CA GLY A 142 9.59 10.04 5.27
C GLY A 142 8.63 10.93 6.06
N TYR A 143 8.43 10.66 7.35
CA TYR A 143 7.57 11.46 8.23
C TYR A 143 8.33 12.56 8.97
N PRO A 144 7.65 13.66 9.37
CA PRO A 144 8.24 14.65 10.25
C PRO A 144 8.33 14.16 11.70
N LEU A 145 9.47 14.39 12.36
CA LEU A 145 9.61 14.18 13.80
C LEU A 145 8.68 15.11 14.59
N LYS A 146 7.88 14.55 15.50
CA LYS A 146 6.98 15.28 16.40
C LYS A 146 7.04 14.66 17.81
N SER A 147 6.46 15.36 18.79
CA SER A 147 6.39 14.86 20.19
C SER A 147 5.63 13.53 20.35
N TYR A 148 4.76 13.20 19.39
CA TYR A 148 3.96 11.98 19.35
C TYR A 148 4.22 11.12 18.10
N LEU A 149 5.18 11.49 17.24
CA LEU A 149 5.57 10.74 16.04
C LEU A 149 7.09 10.71 15.97
N LEU A 150 7.66 9.60 16.40
CA LEU A 150 9.10 9.38 16.37
C LEU A 150 9.51 8.81 15.03
N THR A 151 10.67 9.24 14.54
CA THR A 151 11.26 8.77 13.27
C THR A 151 12.72 8.37 13.50
N PRO A 152 13.32 7.52 12.66
CA PRO A 152 14.73 7.17 12.78
C PRO A 152 15.65 8.38 12.55
N PHE A 153 16.86 8.34 13.09
CA PHE A 153 17.91 9.28 12.71
C PHE A 153 18.38 8.96 11.28
N ALA A 154 18.37 9.96 10.39
CA ALA A 154 18.83 9.79 9.02
C ALA A 154 20.34 9.48 8.92
N ASN A 155 21.16 10.11 9.76
CA ASN A 155 22.61 9.90 9.81
C ASN A 155 23.05 9.67 11.27
N PRO A 156 22.94 8.43 11.80
CA PRO A 156 23.33 8.11 13.17
C PRO A 156 24.87 8.18 13.31
N ALA A 157 25.37 9.16 14.06
CA ALA A 157 26.80 9.39 14.26
C ALA A 157 27.32 8.83 15.60
N THR A 158 26.43 8.59 16.55
CA THR A 158 26.77 8.09 17.90
C THR A 158 26.21 6.69 18.14
N HIS A 159 26.86 5.93 19.03
CA HIS A 159 26.38 4.60 19.40
C HIS A 159 24.94 4.62 19.96
N ALA A 160 24.58 5.66 20.72
CA ALA A 160 23.22 5.83 21.21
C ALA A 160 22.19 6.02 20.08
N GLN A 161 22.53 6.75 19.02
CA GLN A 161 21.65 6.92 17.85
C GLN A 161 21.50 5.62 17.06
N GLN A 162 22.57 4.83 16.95
CA GLN A 162 22.53 3.50 16.33
C GLN A 162 21.60 2.57 17.10
N LEU A 163 21.75 2.48 18.43
CA LEU A 163 20.88 1.67 19.29
C LEU A 163 19.42 2.12 19.25
N TYR A 164 19.18 3.43 19.16
CA TYR A 164 17.84 3.96 18.96
C TYR A 164 17.25 3.50 17.62
N ASN A 165 17.98 3.64 16.50
CA ASN A 165 17.51 3.20 15.19
C ASN A 165 17.26 1.68 15.16
N GLU A 166 18.14 0.88 15.75
CA GLU A 166 17.97 -0.57 15.87
C GLU A 166 16.67 -0.92 16.63
N SER A 167 16.45 -0.27 17.78
CA SER A 167 15.23 -0.44 18.57
C SER A 167 13.98 0.03 17.82
N HIS A 168 14.10 1.14 17.09
CA HIS A 168 13.04 1.70 16.25
C HIS A 168 12.63 0.72 15.15
N ILE A 169 13.59 0.18 14.39
CA ILE A 169 13.36 -0.80 13.32
C ILE A 169 12.66 -2.04 13.88
N ARG A 170 13.18 -2.62 14.98
CA ARG A 170 12.59 -3.81 15.61
C ARG A 170 11.16 -3.59 16.05
N THR A 171 10.86 -2.42 16.62
CA THR A 171 9.52 -2.11 17.09
C THR A 171 8.57 -1.85 15.92
N ARG A 172 9.04 -1.17 14.87
CA ARG A 172 8.27 -0.88 13.65
C ARG A 172 7.90 -2.15 12.86
N ASN A 173 8.65 -3.25 12.99
CA ASN A 173 8.40 -4.52 12.30
C ASN A 173 6.95 -5.04 12.43
N CYS A 174 6.21 -4.65 13.47
CA CYS A 174 4.78 -4.98 13.55
C CYS A 174 3.97 -4.48 12.33
N ILE A 175 4.24 -3.27 11.82
CA ILE A 175 3.51 -2.72 10.68
C ILE A 175 3.82 -3.47 9.39
N GLU A 176 5.07 -3.87 9.19
CA GLU A 176 5.48 -4.64 8.01
C GLU A 176 4.84 -6.02 8.00
N ARG A 177 4.80 -6.68 9.16
CA ARG A 177 4.08 -7.95 9.31
C ARG A 177 2.58 -7.78 9.06
N ALA A 178 1.97 -6.71 9.54
CA ALA A 178 0.56 -6.42 9.28
C ALA A 178 0.31 -6.20 7.76
N ASN A 179 1.16 -5.42 7.09
CA ASN A 179 1.13 -5.19 5.65
C ASN A 179 1.29 -6.51 4.87
N GLY A 180 2.24 -7.36 5.25
CA GLY A 180 2.45 -8.66 4.62
C GLY A 180 1.24 -9.59 4.74
N VAL A 181 0.56 -9.60 5.89
CA VAL A 181 -0.70 -10.36 6.08
C VAL A 181 -1.83 -9.80 5.20
N LEU A 182 -1.96 -8.48 5.11
CA LEU A 182 -2.97 -7.83 4.27
C LEU A 182 -2.74 -8.12 2.78
N LYS A 183 -1.51 -7.96 2.30
CA LYS A 183 -1.11 -8.23 0.90
C LYS A 183 -1.41 -9.68 0.49
N LYS A 184 -1.24 -10.65 1.40
CA LYS A 184 -1.59 -12.07 1.13
C LYS A 184 -3.10 -12.33 1.06
N LYS A 185 -3.91 -11.56 1.78
CA LYS A 185 -5.37 -11.73 1.82
C LYS A 185 -6.08 -10.99 0.69
N ILE A 186 -5.57 -9.82 0.31
CA ILE A 186 -6.15 -8.98 -0.72
C ILE A 186 -5.49 -9.35 -2.05
N SER A 187 -6.10 -10.29 -2.77
CA SER A 187 -5.67 -10.70 -4.11
C SER A 187 -6.01 -9.61 -5.14
N SER A 188 -5.25 -8.51 -5.17
CA SER A 188 -5.40 -7.44 -6.15
C SER A 188 -4.04 -7.02 -6.74
N PRO A 189 -3.94 -6.75 -8.05
CA PRO A 189 -2.73 -6.26 -8.71
C PRO A 189 -2.34 -4.81 -8.32
N VAL A 190 -3.10 -4.15 -7.44
CA VAL A 190 -2.78 -2.82 -6.94
C VAL A 190 -1.73 -2.96 -5.84
N LEU A 191 -0.50 -2.60 -6.17
CA LEU A 191 0.62 -2.58 -5.23
C LEU A 191 0.36 -1.50 -4.16
N TRP A 192 0.29 -1.93 -2.91
CA TRP A 192 0.27 -1.03 -1.76
C TRP A 192 1.72 -0.65 -1.44
N THR A 193 2.03 0.63 -1.57
CA THR A 193 3.24 1.26 -1.00
C THR A 193 2.89 1.83 0.35
#